data_AF-A0A0F9CEI0-F1
#
_entry.id   AF-A0A0F9CEI0-F1
#
_cell.length_a   1.000
_cell.length_b   1.000
_cell.length_c   1.000
_cell.angle_alpha   90.00
_cell.angle_beta   90.00
_cell.angle_gamma   90.00
#
_symmetry.space_group_name_H-M   'P 1'
#
loop_
_entity.id
_entity.type
_entity.pdbx_description
1 polymer ?
#
loop_
_entity_poly.entity_id
_entity_poly.type
_entity_poly.pdbx_seq_one_letter_code
_entity_poly.pdbx_strand_id
1 'polypeptide(L)' 'MEPAEIFIFEDIGMFGITAQDFIRDLKAVKGREILLHLNTPGGNVFDGLAIANSLKSHPAKVITQ' A
#
# COMPACT_ATOMS: atom_id res chain seq x y z
N MET A 1 13.50 -15.16 4.13
CA MET A 1 13.22 -13.74 4.37
C MET A 1 11.74 -13.68 4.65
N GLU A 2 11.36 -13.16 5.81
CA GLU A 2 9.94 -12.97 6.12
C GLU A 2 9.33 -11.97 5.12
N PRO A 3 8.04 -12.11 4.76
CA PRO A 3 7.32 -11.12 3.97
C PRO A 3 7.33 -9.75 4.64
N ALA A 4 7.30 -8.68 3.84
CA ALA A 4 7.05 -7.35 4.38
C ALA A 4 5.55 -7.17 4.62
N GLU A 5 5.16 -6.66 5.78
CA GLU A 5 3.76 -6.38 6.10
C GLU A 5 3.49 -4.88 5.91
N ILE A 6 2.39 -4.56 5.21
CA ILE A 6 1.92 -3.20 5.01
C ILE A 6 0.44 -3.14 5.37
N PHE A 7 0.06 -2.11 6.13
CA PHE A 7 -1.30 -1.92 6.61
C PHE A 7 -1.88 -0.64 6.01
N ILE A 8 -3.05 -0.74 5.39
CA ILE A 8 -3.87 0.42 5.02
C ILE A 8 -5.10 0.42 5.90
N PHE A 9 -4.92 0.93 7.11
CA PHE A 9 -5.98 1.16 8.08
C PHE A 9 -6.18 2.67 8.16
N GLU A 10 -7.45 3.11 8.20
CA GLU A 10 -7.90 4.50 8.02
C GLU A 10 -8.28 4.89 6.57
N ASP A 11 -8.76 6.13 6.41
CA ASP A 11 -9.09 6.77 5.15
C ASP A 11 -7.90 6.80 4.18
N ILE A 12 -8.16 6.61 2.88
CA ILE A 12 -7.17 6.83 1.82
C ILE A 12 -7.27 8.28 1.36
N GLY A 13 -6.25 9.08 1.66
CA GLY A 13 -6.15 10.47 1.24
C GLY A 13 -6.43 11.47 2.35
N MET A 14 -7.65 12.03 2.40
CA MET A 14 -7.96 13.31 3.03
C MET A 14 -7.69 13.36 4.54
N PHE A 15 -7.92 12.27 5.28
CA PHE A 15 -7.75 12.23 6.73
C PHE A 15 -6.86 11.08 7.23
N GLY A 16 -6.41 10.21 6.35
CA GLY A 16 -5.60 9.05 6.70
C GLY A 16 -4.33 8.93 5.87
N ILE A 17 -4.15 7.79 5.21
CA ILE A 17 -2.93 7.46 4.48
C ILE A 17 -2.96 8.11 3.11
N THR A 18 -2.04 9.03 2.87
CA THR A 18 -1.86 9.63 1.54
C THR A 18 -1.14 8.65 0.61
N ALA A 19 -1.40 8.75 -0.71
CA ALA A 19 -0.65 7.98 -1.68
C ALA A 19 0.86 8.28 -1.65
N GLN A 20 1.23 9.54 -1.37
CA GLN A 20 2.63 9.94 -1.29
C GLN A 20 3.37 9.22 -0.15
N ASP A 21 2.78 9.18 1.04
CA ASP A 21 3.37 8.50 2.20
C ASP A 21 3.49 6.99 1.94
N PHE A 22 2.40 6.37 1.45
CA PHE A 22 2.40 4.96 1.10
C PHE A 22 3.49 4.61 0.09
N ILE A 23 3.63 5.40 -0.98
CA ILE A 23 4.61 5.13 -2.05
C ILE A 23 6.05 5.31 -1.56
N ARG A 24 6.29 6.29 -0.68
CA ARG A 24 7.61 6.46 -0.05
C ARG A 24 7.99 5.19 0.72
N ASP A 25 7.08 4.68 1.53
CA ASP A 25 7.35 3.54 2.40
C ASP A 25 7.44 2.23 1.59
N LEU A 26 6.59 2.07 0.57
CA LEU A 26 6.66 0.96 -0.39
C LEU A 26 8.04 0.87 -1.07
N LYS A 27 8.67 1.99 -1.44
CA LYS A 27 10.01 1.99 -2.06
C LYS A 27 11.11 1.51 -1.11
N ALA A 28 10.90 1.64 0.20
CA ALA A 28 11.83 1.17 1.21
C ALA A 28 11.77 -0.35 1.41
N VAL A 29 10.68 -1.00 1.00
CA VAL A 29 10.51 -2.45 1.11
C VAL A 29 11.56 -3.19 0.26
N LYS A 30 12.35 -4.03 0.92
CA LYS A 30 13.31 -4.95 0.30
C LYS A 30 12.85 -6.38 0.58
N GLY A 31 12.20 -7.01 -0.39
CA GLY A 31 11.62 -8.35 -0.20
C GLY A 31 11.03 -8.89 -1.48
N ARG A 32 10.72 -10.20 -1.48
CA ARG A 32 10.07 -10.88 -2.61
C ARG A 32 8.56 -10.94 -2.47
N GLU A 33 8.03 -10.76 -1.25
CA GLU A 33 6.61 -10.83 -0.95
C GLU A 33 6.19 -9.69 -0.02
N ILE A 34 4.98 -9.17 -0.24
CA ILE A 34 4.29 -8.19 0.61
C ILE A 34 2.96 -8.79 1.03
N LEU A 35 2.68 -8.79 2.33
CA LEU A 35 1.36 -9.03 2.89
C LEU A 35 0.67 -7.69 3.10
N LEU A 36 -0.39 -7.43 2.33
CA LEU A 36 -1.14 -6.19 2.37
C LEU A 36 -2.43 -6.39 3.16
N HIS A 37 -2.54 -5.71 4.29
CA HIS A 37 -3.71 -5.76 5.16
C HIS A 37 -4.59 -4.54 4.91
N LEU A 38 -5.87 -4.77 4.58
CA LEU A 38 -6.82 -3.71 4.24
C LEU A 38 -7.97 -3.66 5.26
N ASN A 39 -8.09 -2.55 5.98
CA ASN A 39 -9.24 -2.23 6.81
C ASN A 39 -9.49 -0.73 6.70
N THR A 40 -10.07 -0.34 5.57
CA THR A 40 -10.25 1.05 5.18
C THR A 40 -11.65 1.25 4.62
N PRO A 41 -12.32 2.38 4.92
CA PRO A 41 -13.57 2.75 4.26
C PRO A 41 -13.36 3.20 2.80
N GLY A 42 -12.12 3.26 2.32
CA GLY A 42 -11.75 3.90 1.05
C GLY A 42 -11.40 5.37 1.27
N GLY A 43 -11.78 6.24 0.34
CA GLY A 43 -11.49 7.68 0.41
C GLY A 43 -11.34 8.29 -0.98
N ASN A 44 -10.24 9.00 -1.20
CA ASN A 44 -9.92 9.61 -2.48
C ASN A 44 -9.57 8.55 -3.54
N VAL A 45 -10.37 8.48 -4.61
CA VAL A 45 -10.19 7.50 -5.69
C VAL A 45 -8.85 7.64 -6.41
N PHE A 46 -8.32 8.85 -6.55
CA PHE A 46 -7.05 9.08 -7.24
C PHE A 46 -5.86 8.62 -6.39
N ASP A 47 -5.93 8.82 -5.08
CA ASP A 47 -4.92 8.27 -4.16
C ASP A 47 -4.97 6.74 -4.14
N GLY A 48 -6.17 6.15 -4.11
CA GLY A 48 -6.35 4.70 -4.24
C GLY A 48 -5.77 4.14 -5.54
N LEU A 49 -5.98 4.82 -6.67
CA LEU A 49 -5.40 4.44 -7.96
C LEU A 49 -3.87 4.56 -7.96
N ALA A 50 -3.31 5.61 -7.36
CA ALA A 50 -1.87 5.77 -7.25
C ALA A 50 -1.22 4.67 -6.40
N ILE A 51 -1.85 4.30 -5.28
CA ILE A 51 -1.44 3.18 -4.42
C ILE A 51 -1.49 1.86 -5.19
N ALA A 52 -2.62 1.56 -5.84
CA ALA A 52 -2.81 0.31 -6.58
C ALA A 52 -1.80 0.16 -7.73
N ASN A 53 -1.56 1.24 -8.50
CA ASN A 53 -0.58 1.23 -9.58
C ASN A 53 0.86 1.05 -9.06
N SER A 54 1.18 1.64 -7.91
CA SER A 54 2.50 1.52 -7.30
C SER A 54 2.76 0.11 -6.77
N LEU A 55 1.76 -0.52 -6.15
CA LEU A 55 1.80 -1.94 -5.76
C LEU A 55 1.99 -2.84 -6.98
N LYS A 56 1.22 -2.62 -8.05
CA LYS A 56 1.34 -3.38 -9.31
C LYS A 56 2.71 -3.26 -9.97
N SER A 57 3.36 -2.11 -9.81
CA SER A 57 4.69 -1.84 -10.39
C SER A 57 5.84 -2.32 -9.50
N HIS A 58 5.56 -2.72 -8.25
CA HIS A 58 6.57 -3.18 -7.31
C HIS A 58 7.01 -4.62 -7.66
N PRO A 59 8.31 -4.96 -7.59
CA PRO A 59 8.81 -6.28 -7.98
C PRO A 59 8.41 -7.41 -7.02
N ALA A 60 8.00 -7.07 -5.79
CA ALA A 60 7.51 -8.05 -4.82
C ALA A 60 6.11 -8.54 -5.20
N LYS A 61 5.85 -9.83 -4.98
CA LYS A 61 4.51 -10.41 -5.06
C LYS A 61 3.65 -9.87 -3.92
N VAL A 62 2.54 -9.23 -4.27
CA VAL A 62 1.58 -8.70 -3.29
C VAL A 62 0.51 -9.75 -3.02
N ILE A 63 0.25 -10.05 -1.75
CA ILE A 63 -0.84 -10.91 -1.28
C ILE A 63 -1.72 -10.08 -0.36
N THR A 64 -2.99 -9.93 -0.70
CA THR A 64 -3.95 -9.20 0.13
C THR A 64 -4.55 -10.13 1.18
N GLN A 65 -4.68 -9.64 2.42
CA GLN A 65 -5.30 -10.34 3.55
C GLN A 65 -6.38 -9.50 4.22
#